data_AF-A0A0G1UGF1-F1
#
_entry.id   AF-A0A0G1UGF1-F1
#
_cell.length_a   1.000
_cell.length_b   1.000
_cell.length_c   1.000
_cell.angle_alpha   90.00
_cell.angle_beta   90.00
_cell.angle_gamma   90.00
#
_symmetry.space_group_name_H-M   'P 1'
#
loop_
_entity.id
_entity.type
_entity.pdbx_description
1 polymer ?
#
loop_
_entity_poly.entity_id
_entity_poly.type
_entity_poly.pdbx_seq_one_letter_code
_entity_poly.pdbx_strand_id
1 'polypeptide(L)'
;MLVWLGAAIKIPLGVSVDQATLGYTAFSWGTTQEEVFNREMKEKGYSLFVVPFLAEAVWYKIFGTGETQLRVLGWVVQTGLVYGIFRLVRGNVKNRVWPVLIAVTSPWLLYLTMWHLPEAITLAAIIAFVISRNQLAKKCLWLVVFLSSLTGLFAGAVIWINEVARELKFRNLKALTVWLGMGLAVVILMILPNNIYLKKAFEPTLITKLSVGQLAKQVDETQKLIFLAANRQYLLPSGVRKILYNKPGFFLQLTLTKLVSLWDFEQLTAPLSAWVLTGMSGLPPKGHLNLLYFWEIPILLSGFWFITRKKLGNEIRVLFWCAVIPAMILEKKYFHLSAVAGLPLMVWLIAKSWDNVDRKVLRWLVFGLYLLGSWQLGRLVWTRPFDYRPADGYLYRVMYEWVAKNKNNYAEIMVTDKFGPSPLMFAFYGIWEPDLYWRQKEAGIRWSWEKVIFGSFELKGENKIPARSAWLGLPGEFAQVPEEKLTKIPAGDELVYRYGAGLWILENLQSD
;
A
#
# COMPACT_ATOMS: atom_id res chain seq x y z
N MET A 1 17.86 -12.11 -2.90
CA MET A 1 17.71 -10.65 -2.68
C MET A 1 18.54 -9.83 -3.66
N LEU A 2 19.88 -9.98 -3.72
CA LEU A 2 20.72 -9.21 -4.67
C LEU A 2 20.33 -9.40 -6.15
N VAL A 3 19.93 -10.63 -6.54
CA VAL A 3 19.40 -10.89 -7.90
C VAL A 3 18.16 -10.04 -8.20
N TRP A 4 17.26 -9.87 -7.23
CA TRP A 4 16.05 -9.05 -7.41
C TRP A 4 16.36 -7.56 -7.45
N LEU A 5 17.33 -7.10 -6.66
CA LEU A 5 17.82 -5.72 -6.77
C LEU A 5 18.44 -5.46 -8.15
N GLY A 6 19.29 -6.37 -8.62
CA GLY A 6 19.91 -6.27 -9.94
C GLY A 6 18.87 -6.25 -11.07
N ALA A 7 17.83 -7.09 -10.98
CA ALA A 7 16.71 -7.06 -11.92
C ALA A 7 15.93 -5.74 -11.83
N ALA A 8 15.65 -5.24 -10.62
CA ALA A 8 14.92 -4.01 -10.41
C ALA A 8 15.62 -2.76 -10.95
N ILE A 9 16.96 -2.74 -10.90
CA ILE A 9 17.77 -1.64 -11.44
C ILE A 9 17.88 -1.75 -12.96
N LYS A 10 18.08 -2.96 -13.51
CA LYS A 10 18.27 -3.16 -14.96
C LYS A 10 16.98 -3.06 -15.76
N ILE A 11 15.85 -3.45 -15.16
CA ILE A 11 14.54 -3.42 -15.80
C ILE A 11 13.63 -2.57 -14.92
N PRO A 12 13.78 -1.23 -14.99
CA PRO A 12 12.87 -0.35 -14.28
C PRO A 12 11.45 -0.62 -14.78
N LEU A 13 10.46 -0.46 -13.91
CA LEU A 13 9.07 -0.86 -14.19
C LEU A 13 8.12 0.33 -14.31
N GLY A 14 8.64 1.55 -14.20
CA GLY A 14 7.84 2.72 -13.92
C GLY A 14 7.46 2.79 -12.43
N VAL A 15 7.21 4.00 -12.00
CA VAL A 15 6.64 4.35 -10.68
C VAL A 15 5.15 4.63 -10.87
N SER A 16 4.31 4.21 -9.92
CA SER A 16 2.90 4.64 -9.95
C SER A 16 2.78 6.11 -9.59
N VAL A 17 1.67 6.74 -9.99
CA VAL A 17 1.39 8.15 -9.63
C VAL A 17 1.46 8.38 -8.12
N ASP A 18 0.92 7.46 -7.32
CA ASP A 18 0.96 7.61 -5.86
C ASP A 18 2.39 7.56 -5.32
N GLN A 19 3.20 6.61 -5.80
CA GLN A 19 4.61 6.53 -5.37
C GLN A 19 5.41 7.77 -5.77
N ALA A 20 5.19 8.30 -6.99
CA ALA A 20 5.84 9.52 -7.45
C ALA A 20 5.37 10.74 -6.67
N THR A 21 4.07 10.82 -6.35
CA THR A 21 3.50 11.88 -5.49
C THR A 21 4.17 11.86 -4.14
N LEU A 22 4.19 10.72 -3.45
CA LEU A 22 4.75 10.61 -2.11
C LEU A 22 6.26 10.89 -2.12
N GLY A 23 6.99 10.33 -3.08
CA GLY A 23 8.43 10.55 -3.21
C GLY A 23 8.80 11.99 -3.52
N TYR A 24 8.07 12.65 -4.43
CA TYR A 24 8.32 14.06 -4.76
C TYR A 24 7.89 15.00 -3.64
N THR A 25 6.78 14.73 -2.95
CA THR A 25 6.37 15.45 -1.74
C THR A 25 7.40 15.30 -0.62
N ALA A 26 7.96 14.10 -0.42
CA ALA A 26 9.04 13.88 0.53
C ALA A 26 10.32 14.63 0.13
N PHE A 27 10.69 14.61 -1.15
CA PHE A 27 11.82 15.40 -1.68
C PHE A 27 11.66 16.91 -1.44
N SER A 28 10.42 17.40 -1.56
CA SER A 28 10.04 18.80 -1.35
C SER A 28 10.08 19.25 0.11
N TRP A 29 10.20 18.32 1.05
CA TRP A 29 10.12 18.61 2.48
C TRP A 29 11.23 19.60 2.91
N GLY A 30 10.85 20.73 3.50
CA GLY A 30 11.79 21.76 3.96
C GLY A 30 12.36 22.67 2.87
N THR A 31 11.91 22.57 1.62
CA THR A 31 12.17 23.55 0.56
C THR A 31 10.91 24.30 0.17
N THR A 32 9.77 23.59 0.08
CA THR A 32 8.47 24.19 -0.29
C THR A 32 7.68 24.68 0.91
N GLN A 33 6.70 25.56 0.64
CA GLN A 33 5.72 26.02 1.62
C GLN A 33 5.08 24.83 2.35
N GLU A 34 5.15 24.86 3.69
CA GLU A 34 4.69 23.79 4.58
C GLU A 34 3.20 23.44 4.36
N GLU A 35 2.40 24.41 3.94
CA GLU A 35 0.98 24.25 3.63
C GLU A 35 0.71 23.28 2.47
N VAL A 36 1.54 23.32 1.41
CA VAL A 36 1.38 22.43 0.25
C VAL A 36 1.68 20.98 0.63
N PHE A 37 2.79 20.79 1.34
CA PHE A 37 3.19 19.49 1.87
C PHE A 37 2.08 18.90 2.75
N ASN A 38 1.56 19.69 3.69
CA ASN A 38 0.51 19.26 4.60
C ASN A 38 -0.82 18.96 3.87
N ARG A 39 -1.16 19.70 2.82
CA ARG A 39 -2.35 19.45 1.99
C ARG A 39 -2.25 18.12 1.26
N GLU A 40 -1.17 17.86 0.53
CA GLU A 40 -0.99 16.62 -0.25
C GLU A 40 -0.98 15.38 0.66
N MET A 41 -0.28 15.48 1.80
CA MET A 41 -0.24 14.42 2.80
C MET A 41 -1.63 14.15 3.39
N LYS A 42 -2.43 15.19 3.62
CA LYS A 42 -3.80 15.07 4.12
C LYS A 42 -4.77 14.48 3.10
N GLU A 43 -4.68 14.91 1.84
CA GLU A 43 -5.54 14.41 0.75
C GLU A 43 -5.29 12.94 0.46
N LYS A 44 -4.02 12.51 0.43
CA LYS A 44 -3.63 11.12 0.18
C LYS A 44 -3.77 10.22 1.41
N GLY A 45 -4.08 10.78 2.57
CA GLY A 45 -4.25 10.02 3.80
C GLY A 45 -2.95 9.57 4.46
N TYR A 46 -1.85 10.27 4.18
CA TYR A 46 -0.55 10.06 4.79
C TYR A 46 -0.18 11.12 5.84
N SER A 47 -1.12 12.00 6.22
CA SER A 47 -0.87 13.08 7.21
C SER A 47 -0.34 12.61 8.56
N LEU A 48 -0.57 11.34 8.89
CA LEU A 48 -0.07 10.73 10.12
C LEU A 48 1.31 10.10 9.97
N PHE A 49 1.80 9.85 8.75
CA PHE A 49 3.06 9.15 8.47
C PHE A 49 4.32 10.03 8.62
N VAL A 50 4.39 10.88 9.64
CA VAL A 50 5.42 11.92 9.72
C VAL A 50 6.85 11.35 9.71
N VAL A 51 7.20 10.40 10.59
CA VAL A 51 8.59 9.88 10.64
C VAL A 51 8.93 8.97 9.45
N PRO A 52 8.07 8.05 9.00
CA PRO A 52 8.31 7.31 7.76
C PRO A 52 8.59 8.22 6.56
N PHE A 53 7.83 9.31 6.41
CA PHE A 53 8.08 10.29 5.35
C PHE A 53 9.36 11.09 5.53
N LEU A 54 9.74 11.44 6.76
CA LEU A 54 11.02 12.09 7.00
C LEU A 54 12.21 11.20 6.60
N ALA A 55 12.10 9.88 6.82
CA ALA A 55 13.13 8.94 6.38
C ALA A 55 13.24 8.91 4.85
N GLU A 56 12.11 8.93 4.14
CA GLU A 56 12.07 9.06 2.68
C GLU A 56 12.61 10.42 2.20
N ALA A 57 12.25 11.51 2.87
CA ALA A 57 12.69 12.85 2.55
C ALA A 57 14.22 12.97 2.63
N VAL A 58 14.83 12.46 3.71
CA VAL A 58 16.28 12.41 3.86
C VAL A 58 16.92 11.59 2.74
N TRP A 59 16.33 10.44 2.40
CA TRP A 59 16.83 9.61 1.30
C TRP A 59 16.79 10.34 -0.04
N TYR A 60 15.66 10.93 -0.41
CA TYR A 60 15.51 11.64 -1.67
C TYR A 60 16.35 12.92 -1.75
N LYS A 61 16.59 13.60 -0.61
CA LYS A 61 17.53 14.73 -0.57
C LYS A 61 18.97 14.33 -0.85
N ILE A 62 19.39 13.16 -0.38
CA ILE A 62 20.77 12.68 -0.56
C ILE A 62 20.98 12.09 -1.95
N PHE A 63 20.02 11.30 -2.44
CA PHE A 63 20.20 10.49 -3.65
C PHE A 63 19.40 10.97 -4.87
N GLY A 64 18.57 12.02 -4.72
CA GLY A 64 17.60 12.47 -5.71
C GLY A 64 16.36 11.58 -5.78
N THR A 65 15.34 12.01 -6.53
CA THR A 65 14.16 11.22 -6.85
C THR A 65 14.41 10.33 -8.07
N GLY A 66 13.64 9.24 -8.20
CA GLY A 66 13.75 8.32 -9.32
C GLY A 66 13.44 6.88 -8.97
N GLU A 67 13.29 6.05 -10.00
CA GLU A 67 13.02 4.61 -9.83
C GLU A 67 14.11 3.91 -9.06
N THR A 68 15.36 4.09 -9.47
CA THR A 68 16.51 3.40 -8.86
C THR A 68 16.60 3.72 -7.37
N GLN A 69 16.48 4.99 -7.00
CA GLN A 69 16.52 5.45 -5.61
C GLN A 69 15.40 4.83 -4.79
N LEU A 70 14.17 4.81 -5.31
CA LEU A 70 13.02 4.19 -4.66
C LEU A 70 13.22 2.67 -4.50
N ARG A 71 13.71 1.96 -5.53
CA ARG A 71 13.93 0.50 -5.48
C ARG A 71 15.06 0.12 -4.52
N VAL A 72 16.13 0.91 -4.49
CA VAL A 72 17.26 0.69 -3.56
C VAL A 72 16.79 0.92 -2.12
N LEU A 73 16.04 1.99 -1.83
CA LEU A 73 15.47 2.22 -0.51
C LEU A 73 14.56 1.08 -0.08
N GLY A 74 13.65 0.65 -0.96
CA GLY A 74 12.79 -0.51 -0.73
C GLY A 74 13.58 -1.77 -0.39
N TRP A 75 14.66 -2.04 -1.12
CA TRP A 75 15.54 -3.18 -0.84
C TRP A 75 16.27 -3.08 0.50
N VAL A 76 16.74 -1.89 0.89
CA VAL A 76 17.36 -1.64 2.21
C VAL A 76 16.35 -1.94 3.33
N VAL A 77 15.14 -1.40 3.21
CA VAL A 77 14.05 -1.63 4.18
C VAL A 77 13.67 -3.12 4.23
N GLN A 78 13.57 -3.79 3.08
CA GLN A 78 13.29 -5.22 3.01
C GLN A 78 14.35 -6.06 3.73
N THR A 79 15.63 -5.73 3.55
CA THR A 79 16.75 -6.42 4.20
C THR A 79 16.67 -6.26 5.72
N GLY A 80 16.40 -5.04 6.19
CA GLY A 80 16.16 -4.77 7.61
C GLY A 80 14.98 -5.54 8.17
N LEU A 81 13.86 -5.60 7.44
CA LEU A 81 12.66 -6.35 7.82
C LEU A 81 12.91 -7.86 7.91
N VAL A 82 13.57 -8.45 6.91
CA VAL A 82 13.93 -9.89 6.94
C VAL A 82 14.77 -10.20 8.17
N TYR A 83 15.78 -9.38 8.46
CA TYR A 83 16.62 -9.55 9.64
C TYR A 83 15.82 -9.39 10.94
N GLY A 84 14.94 -8.40 11.01
CA GLY A 84 14.04 -8.18 12.14
C GLY A 84 13.11 -9.37 12.39
N ILE A 85 12.43 -9.86 11.35
CA ILE A 85 11.55 -11.05 11.43
C ILE A 85 12.33 -12.26 11.91
N PHE A 86 13.53 -12.50 11.35
CA PHE A 86 14.41 -13.57 11.81
C PHE A 86 14.73 -13.45 13.31
N ARG A 87 15.12 -12.25 13.77
CA ARG A 87 15.44 -11.99 15.19
C ARG A 87 14.24 -12.25 16.11
N LEU A 88 13.04 -11.91 15.66
CA LEU A 88 11.79 -12.09 16.38
C LEU A 88 11.40 -13.58 16.48
N VAL A 89 11.63 -14.35 15.41
CA VAL A 89 11.14 -15.74 15.29
C VAL A 89 12.16 -16.78 15.73
N ARG A 90 13.48 -16.54 15.58
CA ARG A 90 14.55 -17.55 15.73
C ARG A 90 14.58 -18.31 17.06
N GLY A 91 14.02 -17.74 18.15
CA GLY A 91 13.96 -18.39 19.45
C GLY A 91 12.84 -19.44 19.57
N ASN A 92 11.89 -19.43 18.63
CA ASN A 92 10.68 -20.24 18.67
C ASN A 92 10.64 -21.34 17.60
N VAL A 93 11.68 -21.44 16.77
CA VAL A 93 11.80 -22.38 15.66
C VAL A 93 13.10 -23.18 15.76
N LYS A 94 13.09 -24.45 15.36
CA LYS A 94 14.25 -25.34 15.35
C LYS A 94 15.18 -24.99 14.19
N ASN A 95 14.65 -24.88 12.98
CA ASN A 95 15.45 -24.54 11.81
C ASN A 95 15.38 -23.03 11.52
N ARG A 96 16.54 -22.37 11.73
CA ARG A 96 16.72 -20.94 11.57
C ARG A 96 16.68 -20.45 10.12
N VAL A 97 16.79 -21.35 9.14
CA VAL A 97 16.73 -21.02 7.72
C VAL A 97 15.31 -20.69 7.27
N TRP A 98 14.29 -21.36 7.83
CA TRP A 98 12.90 -21.20 7.39
C TRP A 98 12.37 -19.76 7.48
N PRO A 99 12.48 -19.05 8.61
CA PRO A 99 11.96 -17.69 8.70
C PRO A 99 12.63 -16.74 7.71
N VAL A 100 13.93 -16.93 7.45
CA VAL A 100 14.68 -16.11 6.49
C VAL A 100 14.20 -16.41 5.07
N LEU A 101 14.12 -17.69 4.69
CA LEU A 101 13.65 -18.08 3.36
C LEU A 101 12.26 -17.53 3.09
N ILE A 102 11.30 -17.83 3.97
CA ILE A 102 9.89 -17.43 3.83
C ILE A 102 9.78 -15.90 3.72
N ALA A 103 10.47 -15.15 4.59
CA ALA A 103 10.45 -13.69 4.55
C ALA A 103 11.06 -13.14 3.25
N VAL A 104 12.21 -13.66 2.81
CA VAL A 104 12.88 -13.23 1.58
C VAL A 104 12.04 -13.51 0.34
N THR A 105 11.35 -14.65 0.30
CA THR A 105 10.51 -15.06 -0.83
C THR A 105 9.06 -14.61 -0.70
N SER A 106 8.70 -13.87 0.36
CA SER A 106 7.32 -13.45 0.62
C SER A 106 6.88 -12.43 -0.44
N PRO A 107 5.83 -12.74 -1.22
CA PRO A 107 5.27 -11.78 -2.17
C PRO A 107 4.74 -10.54 -1.46
N TRP A 108 4.16 -10.71 -0.27
CA TRP A 108 3.66 -9.59 0.52
C TRP A 108 4.78 -8.67 0.99
N LEU A 109 5.88 -9.21 1.52
CA LEU A 109 7.00 -8.38 1.98
C LEU A 109 7.64 -7.63 0.80
N LEU A 110 7.78 -8.31 -0.34
CA LEU A 110 8.23 -7.66 -1.57
C LEU A 110 7.26 -6.55 -1.98
N TYR A 111 5.96 -6.81 -1.93
CA TYR A 111 4.94 -5.82 -2.30
C TYR A 111 4.99 -4.57 -1.42
N LEU A 112 5.03 -4.78 -0.11
CA LEU A 112 5.11 -3.72 0.87
C LEU A 112 6.35 -2.85 0.67
N THR A 113 7.52 -3.47 0.54
CA THR A 113 8.80 -2.75 0.45
C THR A 113 9.02 -2.06 -0.88
N MET A 114 8.36 -2.51 -1.95
CA MET A 114 8.52 -1.95 -3.28
C MET A 114 7.45 -0.92 -3.65
N TRP A 115 6.28 -0.95 -2.99
CA TRP A 115 5.13 -0.09 -3.34
C TRP A 115 4.51 0.68 -2.17
N HIS A 116 4.67 0.23 -0.93
CA HIS A 116 4.06 0.80 0.28
C HIS A 116 5.15 1.04 1.34
N LEU A 117 6.12 1.87 0.96
CA LEU A 117 7.34 2.08 1.71
C LEU A 117 7.11 2.73 3.10
N PRO A 118 6.21 3.72 3.27
CA PRO A 118 5.88 4.25 4.59
C PRO A 118 5.35 3.16 5.55
N GLU A 119 4.55 2.24 5.04
CA GLU A 119 4.03 1.09 5.78
C GLU A 119 5.12 0.06 6.09
N ALA A 120 6.06 -0.17 5.16
CA ALA A 120 7.23 -1.03 5.38
C ALA A 120 8.14 -0.49 6.50
N ILE A 121 8.39 0.82 6.53
CA ILE A 121 9.16 1.49 7.59
C ILE A 121 8.42 1.39 8.93
N THR A 122 7.09 1.55 8.91
CA THR A 122 6.25 1.37 10.10
C THR A 122 6.35 -0.07 10.64
N LEU A 123 6.30 -1.09 9.77
CA LEU A 123 6.49 -2.48 10.18
C LEU A 123 7.87 -2.70 10.82
N ALA A 124 8.91 -2.09 10.26
CA ALA A 124 10.26 -2.19 10.80
C ALA A 124 10.32 -1.61 12.22
N ALA A 125 9.65 -0.48 12.46
CA ALA A 125 9.52 0.12 13.79
C ALA A 125 8.75 -0.77 14.77
N ILE A 126 7.64 -1.40 14.34
CA ILE A 126 6.89 -2.37 15.17
C ILE A 126 7.78 -3.56 15.57
N ILE A 127 8.51 -4.12 14.61
CA ILE A 127 9.42 -5.25 14.88
C ILE A 127 10.55 -4.83 15.81
N ALA A 128 11.16 -3.65 15.58
CA ALA A 128 12.23 -3.12 16.42
C ALA A 128 11.74 -2.83 17.85
N PHE A 129 10.51 -2.36 18.01
CA PHE A 129 9.86 -2.21 19.33
C PHE A 129 9.80 -3.54 20.07
N VAL A 130 9.27 -4.58 19.42
CA VAL A 130 9.12 -5.91 20.04
C VAL A 130 10.49 -6.52 20.39
N ILE A 131 11.50 -6.32 19.54
CA ILE A 131 12.86 -6.83 19.76
C ILE A 131 13.60 -6.07 20.87
N SER A 132 13.28 -4.81 21.13
CA SER A 132 14.03 -3.94 22.05
C SER A 132 14.00 -4.37 23.52
N ARG A 133 13.22 -5.40 23.87
CA ARG A 133 13.11 -5.97 25.24
C ARG A 133 12.85 -4.88 26.30
N ASN A 134 13.12 -5.12 27.58
CA ASN A 134 12.81 -4.20 28.70
C ASN A 134 13.61 -2.87 28.69
N GLN A 135 14.22 -2.47 27.58
CA GLN A 135 14.93 -1.18 27.46
C GLN A 135 13.93 -0.06 27.16
N LEU A 136 13.45 0.61 28.22
CA LEU A 136 12.40 1.62 28.14
C LEU A 136 12.71 2.72 27.12
N ALA A 137 13.93 3.30 27.14
CA ALA A 137 14.32 4.37 26.21
C ALA A 137 14.21 3.96 24.73
N LYS A 138 14.62 2.74 24.38
CA LYS A 138 14.51 2.23 23.00
C LYS A 138 13.05 1.94 22.64
N LYS A 139 12.27 1.39 23.57
CA LYS A 139 10.83 1.18 23.38
C LYS A 139 10.11 2.50 23.12
N CYS A 140 10.40 3.56 23.88
CA CYS A 140 9.85 4.90 23.67
C CYS A 140 10.20 5.46 22.28
N LEU A 141 11.47 5.35 21.86
CA LEU A 141 11.91 5.79 20.53
C LEU A 141 11.13 5.09 19.41
N TRP A 142 11.05 3.75 19.44
CA TRP A 142 10.32 3.00 18.42
C TRP A 142 8.82 3.27 18.46
N LEU A 143 8.26 3.55 19.65
CA LEU A 143 6.86 3.98 19.80
C LEU A 143 6.60 5.25 19.01
N VAL A 144 7.45 6.28 19.15
CA VAL A 144 7.30 7.55 18.42
C VAL A 144 7.28 7.32 16.92
N VAL A 145 8.18 6.47 16.41
CA VAL A 145 8.27 6.16 14.97
C VAL A 145 7.00 5.51 14.45
N PHE A 146 6.46 4.48 15.11
CA PHE A 146 5.24 3.86 14.60
C PHE A 146 3.99 4.70 14.90
N LEU A 147 3.92 5.45 16.00
CA LEU A 147 2.78 6.32 16.31
C LEU A 147 2.66 7.49 15.33
N SER A 148 3.75 7.85 14.67
CA SER A 148 3.73 8.69 13.47
C SER A 148 3.37 7.90 12.22
N SER A 149 2.34 7.06 12.30
CA SER A 149 1.68 6.47 11.13
C SER A 149 0.27 6.03 11.52
N LEU A 150 -0.65 6.02 10.56
CA LEU A 150 -1.99 5.51 10.82
C LEU A 150 -1.93 4.00 11.18
N THR A 151 -1.11 3.23 10.48
CA THR A 151 -0.80 1.81 10.75
C THR A 151 -0.32 1.57 12.19
N GLY A 152 0.63 2.38 12.65
CA GLY A 152 1.24 2.22 13.96
C GLY A 152 0.48 2.90 15.10
N LEU A 153 -0.42 3.86 14.87
CA LEU A 153 -1.37 4.30 15.90
C LEU A 153 -2.20 3.13 16.45
N PHE A 154 -2.66 2.26 15.56
CA PHE A 154 -3.50 1.12 15.93
C PHE A 154 -2.74 -0.02 16.58
N ALA A 155 -1.66 -0.50 15.92
CA ALA A 155 -0.77 -1.49 16.52
C ALA A 155 -0.18 -0.96 17.85
N GLY A 156 0.09 0.34 17.87
CA GLY A 156 0.56 1.10 19.02
C GLY A 156 -0.39 1.13 20.20
N ALA A 157 -1.68 1.34 19.96
CA ALA A 157 -2.68 1.28 21.03
C ALA A 157 -2.71 -0.10 21.68
N VAL A 158 -2.67 -1.19 20.89
CA VAL A 158 -2.63 -2.57 21.40
C VAL A 158 -1.37 -2.81 22.22
N ILE A 159 -0.22 -2.39 21.70
CA ILE A 159 1.08 -2.49 22.38
C ILE A 159 1.07 -1.69 23.70
N TRP A 160 0.57 -0.45 23.66
CA TRP A 160 0.52 0.46 24.79
C TRP A 160 -0.37 -0.08 25.91
N ILE A 161 -1.59 -0.55 25.59
CA ILE A 161 -2.49 -1.18 26.55
C ILE A 161 -1.81 -2.40 27.19
N ASN A 162 -1.15 -3.23 26.39
CA ASN A 162 -0.45 -4.42 26.89
C ASN A 162 0.71 -4.06 27.84
N GLU A 163 1.50 -3.03 27.51
CA GLU A 163 2.60 -2.56 28.36
C GLU A 163 2.09 -1.90 29.65
N VAL A 164 1.05 -1.06 29.59
CA VAL A 164 0.41 -0.47 30.78
C VAL A 164 -0.13 -1.55 31.71
N ALA A 165 -0.85 -2.54 31.17
CA ALA A 165 -1.37 -3.68 31.94
C ALA A 165 -0.24 -4.49 32.59
N ARG A 166 0.88 -4.67 31.87
CA ARG A 166 2.07 -5.33 32.39
C ARG A 166 2.70 -4.55 33.55
N GLU A 167 2.93 -3.25 33.40
CA GLU A 167 3.54 -2.43 34.46
C GLU A 167 2.62 -2.30 35.68
N LEU A 168 1.29 -2.24 35.49
CA LEU A 168 0.30 -2.32 36.58
C LEU A 168 0.43 -3.63 37.35
N LYS A 169 0.51 -4.76 36.63
CA LYS A 169 0.67 -6.10 37.24
C LYS A 169 1.95 -6.21 38.07
N PHE A 170 3.05 -5.62 37.62
CA PHE A 170 4.35 -5.65 38.32
C PHE A 170 4.56 -4.46 39.27
N ARG A 171 3.56 -3.59 39.46
CA ARG A 171 3.60 -2.41 40.34
C ARG A 171 4.78 -1.46 40.05
N ASN A 172 5.21 -1.37 38.80
CA ASN A 172 6.32 -0.51 38.40
C ASN A 172 5.83 0.92 38.12
N LEU A 173 5.62 1.69 39.18
CA LEU A 173 5.00 3.02 39.11
C LEU A 173 5.78 4.01 38.22
N LYS A 174 7.13 3.93 38.20
CA LYS A 174 7.96 4.81 37.35
C LYS A 174 7.76 4.53 35.86
N ALA A 175 7.70 3.26 35.45
CA ALA A 175 7.44 2.93 34.06
C ALA A 175 5.97 3.22 33.69
N LEU A 176 5.04 2.98 34.63
CA LEU A 176 3.62 3.27 34.43
C LEU A 176 3.36 4.74 34.13
N THR A 177 3.96 5.68 34.88
CA THR A 177 3.80 7.12 34.63
C THR A 177 4.35 7.53 33.27
N VAL A 178 5.49 6.97 32.85
CA VAL A 178 6.05 7.18 31.50
C VAL A 178 5.07 6.69 30.43
N TRP A 179 4.53 5.48 30.58
CA TRP A 179 3.56 4.95 29.63
C TRP A 179 2.27 5.79 29.58
N LEU A 180 1.72 6.19 30.71
CA LEU A 180 0.52 7.03 30.76
C LEU A 180 0.76 8.41 30.15
N GLY A 181 1.87 9.05 30.49
CA GLY A 181 2.27 10.34 29.92
C GLY A 181 2.45 10.26 28.40
N MET A 182 3.01 9.15 27.89
CA MET A 182 3.11 8.91 26.46
C MET A 182 1.73 8.70 25.81
N GLY A 183 0.82 7.97 26.45
CA GLY A 183 -0.55 7.81 25.96
C GLY A 183 -1.26 9.16 25.82
N LEU A 184 -1.09 10.04 26.82
CA LEU A 184 -1.60 11.40 26.79
C LEU A 184 -0.96 12.23 25.66
N ALA A 185 0.35 12.14 25.48
CA ALA A 185 1.06 12.84 24.39
C ALA A 185 0.55 12.40 23.01
N VAL A 186 0.28 11.11 22.80
CA VAL A 186 -0.33 10.61 21.55
C VAL A 186 -1.71 11.21 21.32
N VAL A 187 -2.54 11.25 22.36
CA VAL A 187 -3.87 11.86 22.26
C VAL A 187 -3.76 13.32 21.84
N ILE A 188 -2.88 14.09 22.50
CA ILE A 188 -2.74 15.53 22.28
C ILE A 188 -2.11 15.84 20.91
N LEU A 189 -1.03 15.15 20.55
CA LEU A 189 -0.22 15.49 19.37
C LEU A 189 -0.70 14.80 18.09
N MET A 190 -1.31 13.62 18.17
CA MET A 190 -1.70 12.84 17.00
C MET A 190 -3.22 12.74 16.84
N ILE A 191 -3.96 12.39 17.90
CA ILE A 191 -5.40 12.09 17.78
C ILE A 191 -6.24 13.37 17.68
N LEU A 192 -6.05 14.33 18.60
CA LEU A 192 -6.84 15.56 18.61
C LEU A 192 -6.69 16.38 17.31
N PRO A 193 -5.48 16.62 16.78
CA PRO A 193 -5.32 17.42 15.55
C PRO A 193 -5.86 16.71 14.31
N ASN A 194 -5.90 15.37 14.32
CA ASN A 194 -6.33 14.56 13.18
C ASN A 194 -7.72 13.94 13.35
N ASN A 195 -8.53 14.39 14.31
CA ASN A 195 -9.81 13.75 14.66
C ASN A 195 -10.76 13.60 13.46
N ILE A 196 -10.89 14.64 12.63
CA ILE A 196 -11.73 14.61 11.41
C ILE A 196 -11.26 13.52 10.43
N TYR A 197 -9.94 13.38 10.29
CA TYR A 197 -9.35 12.38 9.40
C TYR A 197 -9.50 10.97 9.99
N LEU A 198 -9.21 10.81 11.28
CA LEU A 198 -9.39 9.56 12.00
C LEU A 198 -10.85 9.09 11.93
N LYS A 199 -11.82 9.99 12.04
CA LYS A 199 -13.25 9.66 11.90
C LYS A 199 -13.57 8.96 10.57
N LYS A 200 -12.92 9.35 9.46
CA LYS A 200 -13.06 8.68 8.16
C LYS A 200 -12.53 7.25 8.13
N ALA A 201 -11.63 6.89 9.06
CA ALA A 201 -11.15 5.52 9.21
C ALA A 201 -12.16 4.61 9.96
N PHE A 202 -13.18 5.21 10.59
CA PHE A 202 -14.11 4.52 11.49
C PHE A 202 -15.61 4.56 11.10
N GLU A 203 -16.01 5.03 9.93
CA GLU A 203 -17.42 4.96 9.47
C GLU A 203 -17.68 3.69 8.62
N PRO A 204 -18.92 3.31 8.30
CA PRO A 204 -19.71 2.57 9.29
C PRO A 204 -18.98 1.30 9.81
N THR A 205 -18.24 1.46 10.91
CA THR A 205 -17.54 0.35 11.56
C THR A 205 -18.47 -0.57 12.32
N LEU A 206 -17.92 -1.69 12.82
CA LEU A 206 -18.69 -2.62 13.66
C LEU A 206 -19.23 -1.81 14.86
N ILE A 207 -18.36 -1.01 15.48
CA ILE A 207 -18.66 -0.20 16.67
C ILE A 207 -19.83 0.77 16.45
N THR A 208 -19.89 1.47 15.32
CA THR A 208 -21.02 2.37 15.05
C THR A 208 -22.32 1.57 14.86
N LYS A 209 -22.27 0.44 14.16
CA LYS A 209 -23.41 -0.48 13.94
C LYS A 209 -23.82 -1.28 15.20
N LEU A 210 -22.99 -1.28 16.24
CA LEU A 210 -23.19 -2.05 17.47
C LEU A 210 -24.03 -1.34 18.54
N SER A 211 -24.52 -0.13 18.26
CA SER A 211 -25.42 0.54 19.20
C SER A 211 -26.76 -0.21 19.33
N VAL A 212 -27.26 -0.33 20.56
CA VAL A 212 -28.47 -1.08 20.89
C VAL A 212 -29.69 -0.60 20.08
N GLY A 213 -29.76 0.71 19.80
CA GLY A 213 -30.81 1.33 19.00
C GLY A 213 -30.70 1.03 17.50
N GLN A 214 -29.50 1.04 16.92
CA GLN A 214 -29.33 0.71 15.50
C GLN A 214 -29.47 -0.79 15.23
N LEU A 215 -28.99 -1.65 16.13
CA LEU A 215 -29.20 -3.09 16.05
C LEU A 215 -30.70 -3.43 16.07
N ALA A 216 -31.48 -2.74 16.92
CA ALA A 216 -32.94 -2.89 16.94
C ALA A 216 -33.56 -2.43 15.62
N LYS A 217 -33.23 -1.23 15.14
CA LYS A 217 -33.76 -0.67 13.90
C LYS A 217 -33.44 -1.54 12.67
N GLN A 218 -32.23 -2.08 12.56
CA GLN A 218 -31.83 -2.94 11.45
C GLN A 218 -32.49 -4.32 11.50
N VAL A 219 -32.69 -4.87 12.70
CA VAL A 219 -33.48 -6.09 12.88
C VAL A 219 -34.91 -5.85 12.39
N ASP A 220 -35.52 -4.73 12.77
CA ASP A 220 -36.88 -4.37 12.36
C ASP A 220 -36.97 -4.13 10.84
N GLU A 221 -36.01 -3.44 10.24
CA GLU A 221 -35.92 -3.23 8.79
C GLU A 221 -35.71 -4.54 8.02
N THR A 222 -34.87 -5.45 8.52
CA THR A 222 -34.63 -6.76 7.89
C THR A 222 -35.88 -7.64 7.97
N GLN A 223 -36.59 -7.63 9.10
CA GLN A 223 -37.88 -8.31 9.25
C GLN A 223 -38.91 -7.74 8.27
N LYS A 224 -38.97 -6.41 8.14
CA LYS A 224 -39.87 -5.72 7.20
C LYS A 224 -39.55 -6.08 5.75
N LEU A 225 -38.27 -6.07 5.35
CA LEU A 225 -37.84 -6.41 4.00
C LEU A 225 -38.12 -7.87 3.65
N ILE A 226 -37.87 -8.81 4.56
CA ILE A 226 -38.17 -10.24 4.34
C ILE A 226 -39.69 -10.48 4.27
N PHE A 227 -40.47 -9.75 5.07
CA PHE A 227 -41.93 -9.81 5.02
C PHE A 227 -42.47 -9.30 3.68
N LEU A 228 -41.93 -8.19 3.16
CA LEU A 228 -42.29 -7.62 1.87
C LEU A 228 -41.80 -8.46 0.68
N ALA A 229 -40.55 -8.95 0.72
CA ALA A 229 -39.94 -9.72 -0.36
C ALA A 229 -40.52 -11.13 -0.50
N ALA A 230 -41.01 -11.74 0.59
CA ALA A 230 -41.56 -13.09 0.57
C ALA A 230 -43.07 -13.12 0.21
N ASN A 231 -43.74 -11.96 0.09
CA ASN A 231 -45.18 -11.84 -0.15
C ASN A 231 -46.05 -12.73 0.79
N ARG A 232 -45.54 -13.05 1.98
CA ARG A 232 -46.17 -14.02 2.90
C ARG A 232 -47.18 -13.32 3.80
N GLN A 233 -48.39 -13.89 3.89
CA GLN A 233 -49.48 -13.39 4.76
C GLN A 233 -49.28 -13.68 6.27
N TYR A 234 -48.24 -14.45 6.66
CA TYR A 234 -48.05 -14.86 8.05
C TYR A 234 -46.67 -14.50 8.58
N LEU A 235 -46.66 -13.81 9.73
CA LEU A 235 -45.48 -13.57 10.56
C LEU A 235 -45.05 -14.89 11.21
N LEU A 236 -43.76 -15.23 11.12
CA LEU A 236 -43.17 -16.39 11.82
C LEU A 236 -43.58 -16.42 13.31
N PRO A 237 -43.71 -17.59 13.96
CA PRO A 237 -44.02 -17.69 15.39
C PRO A 237 -43.05 -16.86 16.24
N SER A 238 -43.53 -16.25 17.33
CA SER A 238 -42.77 -15.26 18.13
C SER A 238 -41.45 -15.82 18.70
N GLY A 239 -41.43 -17.10 19.09
CA GLY A 239 -40.22 -17.79 19.53
C GLY A 239 -39.17 -17.93 18.42
N VAL A 240 -39.61 -18.29 17.21
CA VAL A 240 -38.73 -18.43 16.03
C VAL A 240 -38.17 -17.06 15.59
N ARG A 241 -38.98 -15.99 15.65
CA ARG A 241 -38.49 -14.61 15.41
C ARG A 241 -37.46 -14.17 16.45
N LYS A 242 -37.66 -14.47 17.73
CA LYS A 242 -36.69 -14.15 18.79
C LYS A 242 -35.40 -14.94 18.66
N ILE A 243 -35.41 -16.10 18.02
CA ILE A 243 -34.20 -16.91 17.78
C ILE A 243 -33.46 -16.42 16.53
N LEU A 244 -34.18 -16.18 15.43
CA LEU A 244 -33.59 -15.74 14.14
C LEU A 244 -33.16 -14.27 14.13
N TYR A 245 -33.86 -13.40 14.86
CA TYR A 245 -33.69 -11.95 14.82
C TYR A 245 -33.42 -11.34 16.20
N ASN A 246 -32.51 -11.95 16.97
CA ASN A 246 -32.04 -11.33 18.21
C ASN A 246 -30.76 -10.52 17.99
N LYS A 247 -30.57 -9.51 18.85
CA LYS A 247 -29.40 -8.63 18.83
C LYS A 247 -28.07 -9.39 18.91
N PRO A 248 -27.92 -10.46 19.73
CA PRO A 248 -26.69 -11.26 19.77
C PRO A 248 -26.42 -12.05 18.48
N GLY A 249 -27.43 -12.60 17.83
CA GLY A 249 -27.33 -13.34 16.58
C GLY A 249 -27.03 -12.42 15.40
N PHE A 250 -27.65 -11.24 15.37
CA PHE A 250 -27.32 -10.20 14.40
C PHE A 250 -25.91 -9.62 14.63
N PHE A 251 -25.50 -9.44 15.90
CA PHE A 251 -24.12 -9.12 16.28
C PHE A 251 -23.14 -10.17 15.73
N LEU A 252 -23.45 -11.46 15.95
CA LEU A 252 -22.65 -12.57 15.47
C LEU A 252 -22.57 -12.56 13.95
N GLN A 253 -23.70 -12.36 13.26
CA GLN A 253 -23.76 -12.27 11.79
C GLN A 253 -22.96 -11.08 11.27
N LEU A 254 -23.04 -9.91 11.89
CA LEU A 254 -22.30 -8.71 11.47
C LEU A 254 -20.79 -8.90 11.70
N THR A 255 -20.43 -9.54 12.81
CA THR A 255 -19.05 -9.94 13.12
C THR A 255 -18.55 -10.99 12.13
N LEU A 256 -19.35 -12.03 11.83
CA LEU A 256 -19.03 -13.08 10.87
C LEU A 256 -18.96 -12.54 9.44
N THR A 257 -19.84 -11.63 9.04
CA THR A 257 -19.83 -11.02 7.70
C THR A 257 -18.58 -10.16 7.53
N LYS A 258 -18.19 -9.42 8.58
CA LYS A 258 -16.91 -8.71 8.59
C LYS A 258 -15.73 -9.66 8.59
N LEU A 259 -15.75 -10.73 9.39
CA LEU A 259 -14.73 -11.79 9.36
C LEU A 259 -14.64 -12.43 7.98
N VAL A 260 -15.74 -12.80 7.32
CA VAL A 260 -15.71 -13.34 5.96
C VAL A 260 -15.13 -12.30 4.99
N SER A 261 -15.46 -11.02 5.14
CA SER A 261 -14.84 -9.95 4.34
C SER A 261 -13.37 -9.69 4.67
N LEU A 262 -12.88 -10.13 5.83
CA LEU A 262 -11.45 -10.11 6.18
C LEU A 262 -10.67 -11.23 5.45
N TRP A 263 -11.36 -12.22 4.91
CA TRP A 263 -10.76 -13.30 4.11
C TRP A 263 -10.95 -13.08 2.61
N ASP A 264 -11.50 -11.93 2.21
CA ASP A 264 -11.49 -11.46 0.83
C ASP A 264 -10.07 -11.02 0.47
N PHE A 265 -9.31 -11.99 -0.06
CA PHE A 265 -7.89 -11.85 -0.32
C PHE A 265 -7.57 -10.73 -1.30
N GLU A 266 -8.42 -10.45 -2.30
CA GLU A 266 -8.20 -9.36 -3.26
C GLU A 266 -8.23 -7.99 -2.59
N GLN A 267 -9.18 -7.80 -1.66
CA GLN A 267 -9.35 -6.53 -0.92
C GLN A 267 -8.36 -6.35 0.22
N LEU A 268 -7.77 -7.42 0.76
CA LEU A 268 -6.71 -7.32 1.77
C LEU A 268 -5.43 -6.67 1.23
N THR A 269 -5.18 -6.77 -0.08
CA THR A 269 -3.90 -6.37 -0.68
C THR A 269 -3.83 -4.92 -1.10
N ALA A 270 -4.97 -4.35 -1.52
CA ALA A 270 -5.08 -2.98 -2.01
C ALA A 270 -6.55 -2.56 -2.19
N PRO A 271 -7.25 -2.31 -1.07
CA PRO A 271 -8.69 -2.12 -1.09
C PRO A 271 -9.13 -0.80 -1.71
N LEU A 272 -8.29 0.24 -1.77
CA LEU A 272 -8.64 1.51 -2.42
C LEU A 272 -8.67 1.36 -3.95
N SER A 273 -7.63 0.75 -4.53
CA SER A 273 -7.54 0.46 -5.96
C SER A 273 -8.59 -0.56 -6.38
N ALA A 274 -8.74 -1.65 -5.62
CA ALA A 274 -9.79 -2.64 -5.88
C ALA A 274 -11.19 -1.99 -5.82
N TRP A 275 -11.51 -1.20 -4.78
CA TRP A 275 -12.83 -0.54 -4.67
C TRP A 275 -13.10 0.47 -5.80
N VAL A 276 -12.10 1.25 -6.22
CA VAL A 276 -12.22 2.20 -7.34
C VAL A 276 -12.32 1.49 -8.69
N LEU A 277 -11.56 0.40 -8.92
CA LEU A 277 -11.51 -0.33 -10.20
C LEU A 277 -12.62 -1.36 -10.39
N THR A 278 -12.99 -2.13 -9.35
CA THR A 278 -14.10 -3.11 -9.44
C THR A 278 -15.44 -2.40 -9.54
N GLY A 279 -15.55 -1.16 -9.08
CA GLY A 279 -16.74 -0.32 -9.26
C GLY A 279 -16.94 0.19 -10.68
N MET A 280 -15.89 0.24 -11.51
CA MET A 280 -15.94 0.91 -12.82
C MET A 280 -15.69 0.01 -14.03
N SER A 281 -15.07 -1.17 -13.89
CA SER A 281 -14.58 -1.92 -15.08
C SER A 281 -14.93 -3.41 -15.15
N GLY A 282 -15.38 -4.04 -14.07
CA GLY A 282 -15.70 -5.48 -14.06
C GLY A 282 -14.53 -6.42 -14.43
N LEU A 283 -13.32 -5.90 -14.64
CA LEU A 283 -12.10 -6.65 -14.89
C LEU A 283 -11.33 -6.79 -13.58
N PRO A 284 -10.68 -7.95 -13.33
CA PRO A 284 -9.80 -8.10 -12.18
C PRO A 284 -8.70 -7.04 -12.27
N PRO A 285 -8.45 -6.25 -11.21
CA PRO A 285 -7.52 -5.15 -11.28
C PRO A 285 -6.09 -5.66 -11.54
N LYS A 286 -5.46 -5.19 -12.62
CA LYS A 286 -4.01 -5.31 -12.79
C LYS A 286 -3.33 -4.52 -11.67
N GLY A 287 -2.25 -5.05 -11.11
CA GLY A 287 -1.41 -4.36 -10.13
C GLY A 287 -1.48 -4.92 -8.71
N HIS A 288 -2.11 -6.08 -8.51
CA HIS A 288 -2.19 -6.75 -7.20
C HIS A 288 -1.41 -8.05 -7.17
N LEU A 289 -0.25 -8.03 -6.50
CA LEU A 289 0.53 -9.24 -6.29
C LEU A 289 -0.24 -10.15 -5.34
N ASN A 290 -0.35 -11.43 -5.69
CA ASN A 290 -0.77 -12.46 -4.73
C ASN A 290 0.12 -12.36 -3.49
N LEU A 291 -0.43 -12.00 -2.33
CA LEU A 291 0.35 -11.80 -1.10
C LEU A 291 0.90 -13.10 -0.52
N LEU A 292 0.27 -14.21 -0.88
CA LEU A 292 0.61 -15.55 -0.45
C LEU A 292 0.70 -16.49 -1.64
N TYR A 293 1.54 -17.50 -1.49
CA TYR A 293 1.47 -18.64 -2.37
C TYR A 293 0.30 -19.55 -1.97
N PHE A 294 -0.36 -20.17 -2.94
CA PHE A 294 -1.53 -21.01 -2.65
C PHE A 294 -1.21 -22.16 -1.67
N TRP A 295 0.01 -22.69 -1.71
CA TRP A 295 0.46 -23.75 -0.81
C TRP A 295 0.67 -23.27 0.63
N GLU A 296 0.76 -21.95 0.88
CA GLU A 296 0.88 -21.39 2.22
C GLU A 296 -0.42 -21.48 3.02
N ILE A 297 -1.58 -21.52 2.36
CA ILE A 297 -2.89 -21.60 3.01
C ILE A 297 -3.01 -22.86 3.90
N PRO A 298 -2.83 -24.10 3.39
CA PRO A 298 -2.92 -25.29 4.24
C PRO A 298 -1.84 -25.32 5.34
N ILE A 299 -0.66 -24.74 5.09
CA ILE A 299 0.42 -24.66 6.08
C ILE A 299 0.04 -23.71 7.21
N LEU A 300 -0.51 -22.54 6.89
CA LEU A 300 -1.00 -21.57 7.87
C LEU A 300 -2.10 -22.19 8.76
N LEU A 301 -3.05 -22.91 8.16
CA LEU A 301 -4.09 -23.65 8.91
C LEU A 301 -3.47 -24.67 9.87
N SER A 302 -2.46 -25.42 9.43
CA SER A 302 -1.74 -26.36 10.29
C SER A 302 -1.02 -25.64 11.44
N GLY A 303 -0.40 -24.49 11.17
CA GLY A 303 0.27 -23.67 12.17
C GLY A 303 -0.69 -23.11 13.22
N PHE A 304 -1.86 -22.63 12.79
CA PHE A 304 -2.92 -22.20 13.69
C PHE A 304 -3.41 -23.35 14.58
N TRP A 305 -3.56 -24.56 14.04
CA TRP A 305 -3.90 -25.74 14.83
C TRP A 305 -2.82 -26.08 15.89
N PHE A 306 -1.54 -25.87 15.58
CA PHE A 306 -0.47 -26.04 16.58
C PHE A 306 -0.47 -24.96 17.67
N ILE A 307 -0.88 -23.73 17.34
CA ILE A 307 -1.05 -22.65 18.32
C ILE A 307 -2.09 -23.03 19.38
N THR A 308 -3.24 -23.58 18.98
CA THR A 308 -4.34 -23.84 19.93
C THR A 308 -3.95 -24.86 21.01
N ARG A 309 -2.89 -25.64 20.79
CA ARG A 309 -2.36 -26.63 21.75
C ARG A 309 -1.15 -26.16 22.57
N LYS A 310 -0.54 -25.00 22.29
CA LYS A 310 0.65 -24.50 23.02
C LYS A 310 0.49 -23.05 23.44
N LYS A 311 1.00 -22.69 24.63
CA LYS A 311 1.02 -21.30 25.08
C LYS A 311 1.88 -20.46 24.13
N LEU A 312 1.25 -19.50 23.44
CA LEU A 312 1.95 -18.48 22.64
C LEU A 312 2.87 -17.64 23.54
N GLY A 313 4.07 -17.32 23.06
CA GLY A 313 4.90 -16.27 23.66
C GLY A 313 4.18 -14.92 23.64
N ASN A 314 4.49 -14.05 24.60
CA ASN A 314 3.83 -12.73 24.71
C ASN A 314 4.04 -11.88 23.46
N GLU A 315 5.22 -11.97 22.83
CA GLU A 315 5.58 -11.23 21.62
C GLU A 315 4.65 -11.58 20.43
N ILE A 316 4.35 -12.86 20.26
CA ILE A 316 3.51 -13.34 19.15
C ILE A 316 2.04 -12.99 19.41
N ARG A 317 1.59 -13.02 20.67
CA ARG A 317 0.23 -12.57 21.02
C ARG A 317 0.04 -11.09 20.73
N VAL A 318 1.02 -10.26 21.04
CA VAL A 318 0.97 -8.82 20.75
C VAL A 318 0.85 -8.60 19.24
N LEU A 319 1.66 -9.28 18.42
CA LEU A 319 1.57 -9.19 16.97
C LEU A 319 0.22 -9.68 16.42
N PHE A 320 -0.31 -10.79 16.96
CA PHE A 320 -1.64 -11.29 16.60
C PHE A 320 -2.73 -10.25 16.86
N TRP A 321 -2.73 -9.64 18.06
CA TRP A 321 -3.71 -8.61 18.39
C TRP A 321 -3.51 -7.33 17.60
N CYS A 322 -2.27 -6.97 17.27
CA CYS A 322 -1.97 -5.84 16.37
C CYS A 322 -2.52 -6.04 14.96
N ALA A 323 -2.61 -7.28 14.49
CA ALA A 323 -3.22 -7.58 13.18
C ALA A 323 -4.76 -7.64 13.27
N VAL A 324 -5.31 -8.29 14.30
CA VAL A 324 -6.75 -8.59 14.39
C VAL A 324 -7.58 -7.41 14.87
N ILE A 325 -7.15 -6.70 15.92
CA ILE A 325 -7.96 -5.63 16.52
C ILE A 325 -8.23 -4.50 15.53
N PRO A 326 -7.23 -3.98 14.81
CA PRO A 326 -7.51 -2.88 13.89
C PRO A 326 -8.29 -3.36 12.67
N ALA A 327 -8.07 -4.59 12.19
CA ALA A 327 -8.88 -5.21 11.14
C ALA A 327 -10.37 -5.32 11.49
N MET A 328 -10.72 -5.52 12.76
CA MET A 328 -12.13 -5.53 13.20
C MET A 328 -12.74 -4.12 13.31
N ILE A 329 -11.91 -3.13 13.60
CA ILE A 329 -12.34 -1.78 13.93
C ILE A 329 -12.31 -0.86 12.71
N LEU A 330 -11.46 -1.08 11.71
CA LEU A 330 -11.27 -0.17 10.58
C LEU A 330 -12.35 -0.32 9.48
N GLU A 331 -12.47 0.71 8.64
CA GLU A 331 -13.10 0.57 7.33
C GLU A 331 -12.31 -0.40 6.44
N LYS A 332 -13.01 -1.09 5.54
CA LYS A 332 -12.41 -2.04 4.58
C LYS A 332 -11.25 -1.40 3.80
N LYS A 333 -11.40 -0.14 3.39
CA LYS A 333 -10.36 0.61 2.65
C LYS A 333 -9.06 0.81 3.43
N TYR A 334 -9.06 0.61 4.76
CA TYR A 334 -7.90 0.76 5.63
C TYR A 334 -7.42 -0.58 6.23
N PHE A 335 -7.96 -1.72 5.82
CA PHE A 335 -7.52 -3.04 6.32
C PHE A 335 -6.04 -3.30 6.05
N HIS A 336 -5.54 -2.86 4.89
CA HIS A 336 -4.13 -3.00 4.51
C HIS A 336 -3.18 -2.42 5.57
N LEU A 337 -3.55 -1.31 6.22
CA LEU A 337 -2.76 -0.68 7.29
C LEU A 337 -2.58 -1.61 8.50
N SER A 338 -3.60 -2.38 8.86
CA SER A 338 -3.53 -3.33 9.97
C SER A 338 -2.87 -4.65 9.62
N ALA A 339 -3.06 -5.09 8.37
CA ALA A 339 -2.63 -6.39 7.90
C ALA A 339 -1.10 -6.51 7.94
N VAL A 340 -0.36 -5.41 7.76
CA VAL A 340 1.11 -5.38 7.78
C VAL A 340 1.71 -6.02 9.06
N ALA A 341 1.07 -5.83 10.22
CA ALA A 341 1.50 -6.43 11.48
C ALA A 341 1.31 -7.96 11.55
N GLY A 342 0.47 -8.51 10.67
CA GLY A 342 0.24 -9.95 10.50
C GLY A 342 1.36 -10.67 9.73
N LEU A 343 2.18 -9.95 8.97
CA LEU A 343 3.24 -10.56 8.15
C LEU A 343 4.28 -11.32 9.02
N PRO A 344 4.84 -10.76 10.11
CA PRO A 344 5.74 -11.51 10.99
C PRO A 344 5.08 -12.73 11.64
N LEU A 345 3.78 -12.64 11.97
CA LEU A 345 3.01 -13.76 12.51
C LEU A 345 2.87 -14.89 11.49
N MET A 346 2.62 -14.57 10.22
CA MET A 346 2.48 -15.56 9.16
C MET A 346 3.81 -16.24 8.87
N VAL A 347 4.91 -15.49 8.79
CA VAL A 347 6.26 -16.07 8.66
C VAL A 347 6.55 -17.02 9.82
N TRP A 348 6.20 -16.61 11.05
CA TRP A 348 6.35 -17.46 12.23
C TRP A 348 5.53 -18.74 12.15
N LEU A 349 4.25 -18.64 11.79
CA LEU A 349 3.32 -19.76 11.66
C LEU A 349 3.80 -20.80 10.63
N ILE A 350 4.22 -20.32 9.46
CA ILE A 350 4.69 -21.20 8.39
C ILE A 350 6.01 -21.86 8.81
N ALA A 351 6.96 -21.11 9.36
CA ALA A 351 8.23 -21.66 9.83
C ALA A 351 8.02 -22.73 10.93
N LYS A 352 7.13 -22.47 11.88
CA LYS A 352 6.78 -23.42 12.96
C LYS A 352 6.16 -24.70 12.41
N SER A 353 5.30 -24.59 11.41
CA SER A 353 4.65 -25.74 10.78
C SER A 353 5.68 -26.63 10.09
N TRP A 354 6.67 -26.03 9.44
CA TRP A 354 7.74 -26.75 8.77
C TRP A 354 8.74 -27.43 9.70
N ASP A 355 8.96 -26.91 10.90
CA ASP A 355 9.80 -27.57 11.90
C ASP A 355 9.26 -28.93 12.35
N ASN A 356 7.94 -29.14 12.22
CA ASN A 356 7.27 -30.39 12.62
C ASN A 356 7.22 -31.43 11.50
N VAL A 357 7.77 -31.12 10.33
CA VAL A 357 7.82 -32.06 9.20
C VAL A 357 9.10 -32.87 9.27
N ASP A 358 9.03 -34.15 9.60
CA ASP A 358 10.22 -35.01 9.79
C ASP A 358 10.83 -35.53 8.48
N ARG A 359 10.08 -35.54 7.38
CA ARG A 359 10.56 -36.07 6.09
C ARG A 359 11.50 -35.09 5.38
N LYS A 360 12.80 -35.44 5.31
CA LYS A 360 13.85 -34.69 4.59
C LYS A 360 13.46 -34.35 3.15
N VAL A 361 12.83 -35.28 2.44
CA VAL A 361 12.34 -35.09 1.05
C VAL A 361 11.28 -33.99 0.98
N LEU A 362 10.32 -33.97 1.92
CA LEU A 362 9.27 -32.96 1.93
C LEU A 362 9.83 -31.57 2.22
N ARG A 363 10.85 -31.47 3.09
CA ARG A 363 11.55 -30.19 3.34
C ARG A 363 12.22 -29.65 2.08
N TRP A 364 12.90 -30.51 1.31
CA TRP A 364 13.54 -30.08 0.05
C TRP A 364 12.54 -29.69 -1.03
N LEU A 365 11.43 -30.42 -1.16
CA LEU A 365 10.36 -30.08 -2.08
C LEU A 365 9.79 -28.69 -1.78
N VAL A 366 9.54 -28.40 -0.51
CA VAL A 366 9.00 -27.12 -0.04
C VAL A 366 9.99 -25.98 -0.25
N PHE A 367 11.26 -26.22 0.05
CA PHE A 367 12.33 -25.27 -0.26
C PHE A 367 12.32 -24.94 -1.76
N GLY A 368 12.20 -25.98 -2.62
CA GLY A 368 12.04 -25.84 -4.06
C GLY A 368 10.80 -25.02 -4.45
N LEU A 369 9.64 -25.25 -3.81
CA LEU A 369 8.42 -24.46 -4.06
C LEU A 369 8.61 -22.98 -3.74
N TYR A 370 9.30 -22.63 -2.64
CA TYR A 370 9.59 -21.23 -2.32
C TYR A 370 10.53 -20.57 -3.34
N LEU A 371 11.56 -21.29 -3.81
CA LEU A 371 12.45 -20.79 -4.87
C LEU A 371 11.72 -20.63 -6.20
N LEU A 372 10.93 -21.63 -6.61
CA LEU A 372 10.13 -21.59 -7.84
C LEU A 372 9.07 -20.50 -7.78
N GLY A 373 8.38 -20.36 -6.65
CA GLY A 373 7.40 -19.30 -6.40
C GLY A 373 8.03 -17.92 -6.50
N SER A 374 9.18 -17.70 -5.85
CA SER A 374 9.91 -16.45 -5.94
C SER A 374 10.38 -16.17 -7.35
N TRP A 375 10.87 -17.18 -8.07
CA TRP A 375 11.27 -17.05 -9.47
C TRP A 375 10.11 -16.66 -10.37
N GLN A 376 8.96 -17.33 -10.27
CA GLN A 376 7.76 -17.02 -11.05
C GLN A 376 7.25 -15.61 -10.75
N LEU A 377 7.23 -15.23 -9.46
CA LEU A 377 6.85 -13.90 -9.02
C LEU A 377 7.75 -12.84 -9.67
N GLY A 378 9.07 -13.00 -9.58
CA GLY A 378 9.97 -12.03 -10.17
C GLY A 378 10.00 -12.06 -11.69
N ARG A 379 9.72 -13.20 -12.33
CA ARG A 379 9.50 -13.26 -13.78
C ARG A 379 8.29 -12.40 -14.18
N LEU A 380 7.17 -12.55 -13.48
CA LEU A 380 5.98 -11.71 -13.70
C LEU A 380 6.28 -10.23 -13.49
N VAL A 381 6.92 -9.89 -12.36
CA VAL A 381 7.19 -8.50 -11.99
C VAL A 381 8.21 -7.83 -12.92
N TRP A 382 9.33 -8.49 -13.23
CA TRP A 382 10.46 -7.85 -13.90
C TRP A 382 10.52 -8.10 -15.41
N THR A 383 10.02 -9.25 -15.90
CA THR A 383 10.15 -9.60 -17.32
C THR A 383 8.85 -9.45 -18.09
N ARG A 384 7.70 -9.38 -17.41
CA ARG A 384 6.39 -9.20 -18.02
C ARG A 384 5.56 -8.12 -17.30
N PRO A 385 6.06 -6.87 -17.23
CA PRO A 385 5.43 -5.80 -16.47
C PRO A 385 3.95 -5.58 -16.82
N PHE A 386 3.57 -5.66 -18.11
CA PHE A 386 2.20 -5.37 -18.57
C PHE A 386 1.17 -6.48 -18.29
N ASP A 387 1.64 -7.70 -18.01
CA ASP A 387 0.77 -8.79 -17.51
C ASP A 387 0.31 -8.46 -16.08
N TYR A 388 1.13 -7.71 -15.36
CA TYR A 388 0.94 -7.44 -13.94
C TYR A 388 0.51 -5.99 -13.63
N ARG A 389 0.98 -4.97 -14.35
CA ARG A 389 0.73 -3.56 -14.08
C ARG A 389 0.06 -2.85 -15.25
N PRO A 390 -0.66 -1.75 -15.00
CA PRO A 390 -1.07 -0.86 -16.08
C PRO A 390 0.17 -0.25 -16.75
N ALA A 391 0.06 0.05 -18.05
CA ALA A 391 1.19 0.63 -18.80
C ALA A 391 1.50 2.09 -18.45
N ASP A 392 0.67 2.78 -17.65
CA ASP A 392 0.81 4.20 -17.33
C ASP A 392 2.18 4.52 -16.73
N GLY A 393 2.60 3.80 -15.68
CA GLY A 393 3.88 3.97 -15.01
C GLY A 393 5.07 3.80 -15.96
N TYR A 394 4.98 2.84 -16.89
CA TYR A 394 5.99 2.61 -17.92
C TYR A 394 6.03 3.77 -18.93
N LEU A 395 4.86 4.20 -19.41
CA LEU A 395 4.76 5.24 -20.42
C LEU A 395 5.21 6.61 -19.88
N TYR A 396 4.97 6.94 -18.61
CA TYR A 396 5.56 8.13 -17.99
C TYR A 396 7.08 8.15 -18.05
N ARG A 397 7.72 7.01 -17.75
CA ARG A 397 9.18 6.89 -17.85
C ARG A 397 9.64 7.07 -19.29
N VAL A 398 9.00 6.37 -20.24
CA VAL A 398 9.39 6.43 -21.64
C VAL A 398 9.22 7.84 -22.22
N MET A 399 8.13 8.54 -21.88
CA MET A 399 7.96 9.95 -22.25
C MET A 399 9.10 10.79 -21.68
N TYR A 400 9.41 10.67 -20.40
CA TYR A 400 10.50 11.43 -19.78
C TYR A 400 11.87 11.12 -20.42
N GLU A 401 12.22 9.84 -20.60
CA GLU A 401 13.49 9.42 -21.21
C GLU A 401 13.63 9.94 -22.64
N TRP A 402 12.54 9.86 -23.43
CA TRP A 402 12.52 10.40 -24.78
C TRP A 402 12.69 11.92 -24.79
N VAL A 403 11.97 12.64 -23.92
CA VAL A 403 12.08 14.10 -23.84
C VAL A 403 13.48 14.51 -23.36
N ALA A 404 14.00 13.88 -22.31
CA ALA A 404 15.33 14.18 -21.78
C ALA A 404 16.43 14.00 -22.85
N LYS A 405 16.31 12.98 -23.71
CA LYS A 405 17.24 12.71 -24.80
C LYS A 405 17.11 13.69 -25.96
N ASN A 406 15.90 14.15 -26.26
CA ASN A 406 15.62 14.89 -27.50
C ASN A 406 15.27 16.37 -27.32
N LYS A 407 15.13 16.88 -26.08
CA LYS A 407 14.69 18.27 -25.79
C LYS A 407 15.49 19.36 -26.49
N ASN A 408 16.76 19.12 -26.78
CA ASN A 408 17.62 20.11 -27.42
C ASN A 408 17.37 20.23 -28.94
N ASN A 409 16.75 19.23 -29.57
CA ASN A 409 16.51 19.21 -31.01
C ASN A 409 15.31 20.08 -31.41
N TYR A 410 14.32 20.18 -30.52
CA TYR A 410 13.07 20.89 -30.74
C TYR A 410 13.08 22.28 -30.08
N ALA A 411 12.25 23.18 -30.60
CA ALA A 411 11.88 24.44 -29.97
C ALA A 411 10.83 24.22 -28.88
N GLU A 412 9.89 23.30 -29.12
CA GLU A 412 8.79 22.97 -28.21
C GLU A 412 8.50 21.46 -28.24
N ILE A 413 8.17 20.89 -27.09
CA ILE A 413 7.67 19.53 -26.96
C ILE A 413 6.35 19.55 -26.18
N MET A 414 5.27 19.12 -26.82
CA MET A 414 3.99 18.92 -26.18
C MET A 414 3.87 17.50 -25.63
N VAL A 415 3.47 17.36 -24.37
CA VAL A 415 3.25 16.08 -23.70
C VAL A 415 1.82 16.02 -23.16
N THR A 416 1.08 14.97 -23.51
CA THR A 416 -0.30 14.79 -23.03
C THR A 416 -0.36 14.61 -21.51
N ASP A 417 -1.44 15.09 -20.91
CA ASP A 417 -1.84 14.82 -19.52
C ASP A 417 -3.18 14.06 -19.42
N LYS A 418 -3.72 13.58 -20.56
CA LYS A 418 -5.05 12.92 -20.60
C LYS A 418 -5.19 11.67 -19.73
N PHE A 419 -4.11 10.92 -19.50
CA PHE A 419 -4.15 9.69 -18.71
C PHE A 419 -3.54 9.84 -17.31
N GLY A 420 -3.22 11.06 -16.88
CA GLY A 420 -2.85 11.38 -15.51
C GLY A 420 -1.82 12.50 -15.38
N PRO A 421 -1.20 12.69 -14.20
CA PRO A 421 -0.43 13.88 -13.88
C PRO A 421 0.99 13.82 -14.47
N SER A 422 1.12 13.88 -15.79
CA SER A 422 2.40 13.94 -16.51
C SER A 422 3.41 14.96 -15.95
N PRO A 423 3.00 16.20 -15.56
CA PRO A 423 3.94 17.16 -14.95
C PRO A 423 4.58 16.64 -13.66
N LEU A 424 3.82 15.97 -12.80
CA LEU A 424 4.33 15.39 -11.55
C LEU A 424 5.34 14.29 -11.83
N MET A 425 5.03 13.42 -12.79
CA MET A 425 5.90 12.31 -13.15
C MET A 425 7.21 12.82 -13.73
N PHE A 426 7.16 13.83 -14.59
CA PHE A 426 8.36 14.50 -15.12
C PHE A 426 9.16 15.20 -14.03
N ALA A 427 8.50 15.88 -13.09
CA ALA A 427 9.17 16.49 -11.95
C ALA A 427 9.88 15.45 -11.06
N PHE A 428 9.25 14.29 -10.84
CA PHE A 428 9.82 13.17 -10.09
C PHE A 428 11.04 12.56 -10.80
N TYR A 429 10.99 12.31 -12.11
CA TYR A 429 12.13 11.74 -12.85
C TYR A 429 13.23 12.77 -13.16
N GLY A 430 12.84 14.01 -13.41
CA GLY A 430 13.71 15.13 -13.79
C GLY A 430 14.30 15.91 -12.64
N ILE A 431 13.90 15.60 -11.40
CA ILE A 431 14.34 16.28 -10.18
C ILE A 431 14.13 17.80 -10.34
N TRP A 432 12.94 18.18 -10.80
CA TRP A 432 12.61 19.59 -11.00
C TRP A 432 12.59 20.33 -9.67
N GLU A 433 12.74 21.65 -9.73
CA GLU A 433 12.71 22.48 -8.54
C GLU A 433 11.32 22.39 -7.88
N PRO A 434 11.23 21.94 -6.61
CA PRO A 434 9.95 21.77 -5.93
C PRO A 434 9.10 23.04 -5.90
N ASP A 435 9.70 24.18 -5.56
CA ASP A 435 8.99 25.46 -5.45
C ASP A 435 8.30 25.86 -6.73
N LEU A 436 8.99 25.70 -7.86
CA LEU A 436 8.42 26.00 -9.17
C LEU A 436 7.24 25.08 -9.46
N TYR A 437 7.39 23.78 -9.17
CA TYR A 437 6.32 22.81 -9.35
C TYR A 437 5.10 23.22 -8.51
N TRP A 438 5.23 23.26 -7.20
CA TRP A 438 4.08 23.46 -6.34
C TRP A 438 3.36 24.80 -6.58
N ARG A 439 4.09 25.88 -6.90
CA ARG A 439 3.48 27.17 -7.27
C ARG A 439 2.65 27.09 -8.55
N GLN A 440 3.14 26.43 -9.59
CA GLN A 440 2.37 26.25 -10.83
C GLN A 440 1.13 25.38 -10.61
N LYS A 441 1.25 24.34 -9.76
CA LYS A 441 0.11 23.49 -9.36
C LYS A 441 -1.01 24.31 -8.74
N GLU A 442 -0.65 25.19 -7.82
CA GLU A 442 -1.62 26.02 -7.06
C GLU A 442 -2.25 27.11 -7.91
N ALA A 443 -1.49 27.70 -8.80
CA ALA A 443 -1.99 28.72 -9.71
C ALA A 443 -2.98 28.16 -10.75
N GLY A 444 -3.10 26.83 -10.88
CA GLY A 444 -3.96 26.18 -11.87
C GLY A 444 -3.55 26.51 -13.31
N ILE A 445 -2.29 26.92 -13.53
CA ILE A 445 -1.77 27.32 -14.83
C ILE A 445 -1.37 26.06 -15.61
N ARG A 446 -1.47 26.13 -16.94
CA ARG A 446 -0.96 25.08 -17.82
C ARG A 446 0.54 24.90 -17.57
N TRP A 447 0.91 23.67 -17.23
CA TRP A 447 2.26 23.31 -16.86
C TRP A 447 3.24 23.45 -18.02
N SER A 448 4.35 24.12 -17.75
CA SER A 448 5.48 24.17 -18.68
C SER A 448 6.80 24.19 -17.93
N TRP A 449 7.81 23.58 -18.53
CA TRP A 449 9.17 23.59 -18.03
C TRP A 449 10.15 23.61 -19.20
N GLU A 450 10.96 24.67 -19.28
CA GLU A 450 11.83 24.95 -20.43
C GLU A 450 11.03 24.93 -21.75
N LYS A 451 11.26 23.91 -22.58
CA LYS A 451 10.62 23.71 -23.89
C LYS A 451 9.45 22.72 -23.84
N VAL A 452 9.17 22.14 -22.67
CA VAL A 452 8.17 21.10 -22.50
C VAL A 452 6.87 21.73 -22.02
N ILE A 453 5.79 21.49 -22.74
CA ILE A 453 4.45 21.96 -22.39
C ILE A 453 3.58 20.74 -22.14
N PHE A 454 2.83 20.75 -21.04
CA PHE A 454 1.88 19.67 -20.74
C PHE A 454 0.47 20.11 -21.08
N GLY A 455 -0.33 19.17 -21.58
CA GLY A 455 -1.75 19.36 -21.76
C GLY A 455 -2.33 18.40 -22.80
N SER A 456 -3.63 18.19 -22.71
CA SER A 456 -4.40 17.53 -23.76
C SER A 456 -4.31 18.28 -25.08
N PHE A 457 -4.29 17.55 -26.20
CA PHE A 457 -4.29 18.14 -27.53
C PHE A 457 -5.15 17.35 -28.53
N GLU A 458 -5.51 18.03 -29.62
CA GLU A 458 -6.13 17.42 -30.79
C GLU A 458 -5.43 17.96 -32.04
N LEU A 459 -4.62 17.13 -32.68
CA LEU A 459 -4.01 17.48 -33.95
C LEU A 459 -5.05 17.27 -35.06
N LYS A 460 -5.74 18.35 -35.43
CA LYS A 460 -6.66 18.36 -36.58
C LYS A 460 -5.86 18.64 -37.85
N GLY A 461 -6.18 17.91 -38.93
CA GLY A 461 -5.40 17.82 -40.17
C GLY A 461 -4.70 19.11 -40.56
N GLU A 462 -3.37 19.04 -40.71
CA GLU A 462 -2.47 20.13 -41.12
C GLU A 462 -2.70 21.51 -40.45
N ASN A 463 -3.31 21.57 -39.26
CA ASN A 463 -3.25 22.78 -38.44
C ASN A 463 -1.80 22.98 -37.99
N LYS A 464 -1.18 24.08 -38.45
CA LYS A 464 0.19 24.57 -38.20
C LYS A 464 0.87 23.91 -37.00
N ILE A 465 1.41 22.71 -37.23
CA ILE A 465 2.30 22.05 -36.28
C ILE A 465 3.57 22.89 -36.30
N PRO A 466 3.96 23.55 -35.19
CA PRO A 466 5.09 24.45 -35.21
C PRO A 466 6.34 23.77 -35.76
N ALA A 467 7.12 24.50 -36.56
CA ALA A 467 8.44 24.04 -36.99
C ALA A 467 9.29 23.67 -35.77
N ARG A 468 10.10 22.62 -35.91
CA ARG A 468 10.93 22.06 -34.83
C ARG A 468 10.11 21.75 -33.56
N SER A 469 8.95 21.12 -33.67
CA SER A 469 8.17 20.65 -32.51
C SER A 469 8.04 19.14 -32.44
N ALA A 470 7.80 18.61 -31.24
CA ALA A 470 7.43 17.22 -31.04
C ALA A 470 6.18 17.08 -30.16
N TRP A 471 5.37 16.07 -30.43
CA TRP A 471 4.09 15.85 -29.74
C TRP A 471 4.01 14.40 -29.28
N LEU A 472 3.86 14.19 -27.97
CA LEU A 472 3.78 12.88 -27.33
C LEU A 472 2.39 12.72 -26.72
N GLY A 473 1.63 11.74 -27.18
CA GLY A 473 0.25 11.57 -26.74
C GLY A 473 -0.35 10.19 -26.96
N LEU A 474 -1.63 10.07 -26.66
CA LEU A 474 -2.39 8.85 -26.91
C LEU A 474 -2.84 8.75 -28.37
N PRO A 475 -3.03 7.54 -28.94
CA PRO A 475 -3.45 7.36 -30.33
C PRO A 475 -4.62 8.24 -30.78
N GLY A 476 -5.65 8.36 -29.93
CA GLY A 476 -6.82 9.20 -30.24
C GLY A 476 -6.52 10.70 -30.42
N GLU A 477 -5.40 11.22 -29.90
CA GLU A 477 -4.98 12.62 -30.07
C GLU A 477 -4.34 12.90 -31.45
N PHE A 478 -4.01 11.83 -32.18
CA PHE A 478 -3.41 11.84 -33.52
C PHE A 478 -4.36 11.29 -34.59
N ALA A 479 -5.67 11.17 -34.31
CA ALA A 479 -6.63 10.48 -35.19
C ALA A 479 -6.66 11.00 -36.65
N GLN A 480 -6.19 12.22 -36.91
CA GLN A 480 -6.14 12.84 -38.24
C GLN A 480 -4.71 12.94 -38.82
N VAL A 481 -3.71 12.38 -38.14
CA VAL A 481 -2.32 12.35 -38.61
C VAL A 481 -2.06 11.01 -39.29
N PRO A 482 -1.49 10.98 -40.52
CA PRO A 482 -1.12 9.74 -41.18
C PRO A 482 -0.19 8.88 -40.31
N GLU A 483 -0.53 7.61 -40.10
CA GLU A 483 0.21 6.74 -39.18
C GLU A 483 1.69 6.57 -39.53
N GLU A 484 2.04 6.70 -40.81
CA GLU A 484 3.40 6.65 -41.34
C GLU A 484 4.32 7.78 -40.84
N LYS A 485 3.73 8.88 -40.34
CA LYS A 485 4.46 10.00 -39.72
C LYS A 485 4.64 9.83 -38.21
N LEU A 486 4.13 8.74 -37.63
CA LEU A 486 4.08 8.55 -36.18
C LEU A 486 5.01 7.44 -35.72
N THR A 487 5.87 7.76 -34.75
CA THR A 487 6.64 6.77 -34.00
C THR A 487 5.72 6.17 -32.93
N LYS A 488 5.44 4.87 -33.03
CA LYS A 488 4.54 4.15 -32.11
C LYS A 488 5.35 3.36 -31.08
N ILE A 489 5.11 3.64 -29.80
CA ILE A 489 5.65 2.88 -28.68
C ILE A 489 4.54 1.97 -28.15
N PRO A 490 4.67 0.65 -28.29
CA PRO A 490 3.62 -0.28 -27.89
C PRO A 490 3.45 -0.30 -26.36
N ALA A 491 2.20 -0.42 -25.92
CA ALA A 491 1.83 -0.77 -24.55
C ALA A 491 0.91 -1.98 -24.56
N GLY A 492 0.93 -2.76 -23.48
CA GLY A 492 0.13 -3.99 -23.35
C GLY A 492 -1.35 -3.77 -23.01
N ASP A 493 -1.79 -2.52 -22.81
CA ASP A 493 -3.18 -2.14 -22.54
C ASP A 493 -3.53 -0.73 -23.03
N GLU A 494 -4.84 -0.47 -23.16
CA GLU A 494 -5.38 0.86 -23.41
C GLU A 494 -5.45 1.65 -22.11
N LEU A 495 -4.79 2.81 -22.08
CA LEU A 495 -4.75 3.69 -20.90
C LEU A 495 -6.05 4.46 -20.69
N VAL A 496 -6.69 4.87 -21.78
CA VAL A 496 -7.96 5.59 -21.79
C VAL A 496 -8.85 4.91 -22.82
N TYR A 497 -10.02 4.45 -22.36
CA TYR A 497 -10.98 3.77 -23.21
C TYR A 497 -11.29 4.64 -24.45
N ARG A 498 -11.24 4.03 -25.65
CA ARG A 498 -11.39 4.69 -26.97
C ARG A 498 -10.21 5.52 -27.47
N TYR A 499 -9.10 5.61 -26.74
CA TYR A 499 -7.89 6.31 -27.18
C TYR A 499 -6.78 5.38 -27.67
N GLY A 500 -7.02 4.06 -27.72
CA GLY A 500 -6.10 3.05 -28.24
C GLY A 500 -4.95 2.68 -27.28
N ALA A 501 -4.10 1.74 -27.70
CA ALA A 501 -2.97 1.24 -26.91
C ALA A 501 -1.64 1.93 -27.28
N GLY A 502 -0.82 2.22 -26.29
CA GLY A 502 0.54 2.73 -26.47
C GLY A 502 0.67 4.25 -26.38
N LEU A 503 1.88 4.72 -26.71
CA LEU A 503 2.23 6.13 -26.82
C LEU A 503 2.64 6.42 -28.27
N TRP A 504 2.08 7.47 -28.84
CA TRP A 504 2.39 7.90 -30.20
C TRP A 504 3.16 9.21 -30.14
N ILE A 505 4.17 9.32 -31.01
CA ILE A 505 5.05 10.47 -31.09
C ILE A 505 5.03 11.00 -32.52
N LEU A 506 4.76 12.29 -32.66
CA LEU A 506 4.93 13.02 -33.92
C LEU A 506 6.14 13.94 -33.79
N GLU A 507 7.06 13.87 -34.75
CA GLU A 507 8.27 14.68 -34.81
C GLU A 507 8.20 15.60 -36.03
N ASN A 508 8.12 16.91 -35.82
CA ASN A 508 8.19 17.90 -36.90
C ASN A 508 9.53 18.62 -36.86
N LEU A 509 10.51 18.10 -37.60
CA LEU A 509 11.88 18.65 -37.67
C LEU A 509 12.07 19.68 -38.80
N GLN A 510 11.03 20.00 -39.56
CA GLN A 510 11.13 20.99 -40.62
C GLN A 510 11.46 22.36 -40.02
N SER A 511 12.47 23.03 -40.58
CA SER A 511 12.72 24.45 -40.36
C SER A 511 11.80 25.25 -41.27
N ASP A 512 11.15 26.28 -40.74
CA ASP A 512 10.42 27.27 -41.55
C ASP A 512 11.28 27.82 -42.70
#